data_AF-A0AAF3EHW1-F1
#
_entry.id   AF-A0AAF3EHW1-F1
#
_cell.length_a   1.000
_cell.length_b   1.000
_cell.length_c   1.000
_cell.angle_alpha   90.00
_cell.angle_beta   90.00
_cell.angle_gamma   90.00
#
_symmetry.space_group_name_H-M   'P 1'
#
loop_
_entity.id
_entity.type
_entity.pdbx_description
1 polymer ?
#
loop_
_entity_poly.entity_id
_entity_poly.type
_entity_poly.pdbx_seq_one_letter_code
_entity_poly.pdbx_strand_id
1 'polypeptide(L)'
;MGSTLWTSISYKRSSIREGNMSRICSISRDLFEVGRGTYGHVYKATPKSPASMKMYPNKEYDLKLIEGNQQFTMSACREIALLRELKHPNLIRLQRVFLTKERKVWLLLDYAEHDLWHIIKHHRGLGQGRGDGVGRMESTCR
;
A
#
# COMPACT_ATOMS: atom_id res chain seq x y z
N MET A 1 14.16 -6.51 -23.71
CA MET A 1 14.71 -6.70 -22.34
C MET A 1 13.66 -6.83 -21.22
N GLY A 2 12.36 -6.57 -21.45
CA GLY A 2 11.31 -6.69 -20.41
C GLY A 2 10.73 -8.09 -20.15
N SER A 3 11.15 -9.12 -20.90
CA SER A 3 10.59 -10.48 -20.79
C SER A 3 11.16 -11.27 -19.61
N THR A 4 12.44 -11.10 -19.25
CA THR A 4 13.14 -11.95 -18.27
C THR A 4 12.75 -11.68 -16.81
N LEU A 5 12.38 -10.44 -16.48
CA LEU A 5 11.91 -10.07 -15.14
C LEU A 5 10.53 -10.65 -14.83
N TRP A 6 9.62 -10.63 -15.80
CA TRP A 6 8.30 -11.25 -15.65
C TRP A 6 8.40 -12.76 -15.49
N THR A 7 9.30 -13.42 -16.24
CA THR A 7 9.56 -14.86 -16.08
C THR A 7 10.13 -15.18 -14.70
N SER A 8 10.94 -14.30 -14.09
CA SER A 8 11.48 -14.51 -12.74
C SER A 8 10.42 -14.35 -11.63
N ILE A 9 9.46 -13.44 -11.78
CA ILE A 9 8.27 -13.36 -10.89
C ILE A 9 7.44 -14.64 -11.04
N SER A 10 7.25 -15.09 -12.29
CA SER A 10 6.56 -16.34 -12.60
C SER A 10 7.32 -17.57 -12.07
N TYR A 11 8.66 -17.54 -12.01
CA TYR A 11 9.48 -18.69 -11.59
C TYR A 11 9.42 -18.97 -10.08
N LYS A 12 9.07 -17.96 -9.25
CA LYS A 12 8.67 -18.16 -7.84
C LYS A 12 7.13 -18.28 -7.68
N ARG A 13 6.43 -18.85 -8.68
CA ARG A 13 4.97 -19.10 -8.68
C ARG A 13 4.45 -19.83 -7.44
N SER A 14 5.28 -20.62 -6.78
CA SER A 14 4.90 -21.33 -5.54
C SER A 14 4.56 -20.39 -4.39
N SER A 15 5.02 -19.14 -4.42
CA SER A 15 4.88 -18.19 -3.32
C SER A 15 3.81 -17.11 -3.58
N ILE A 16 3.56 -16.71 -4.83
CA ILE A 16 2.52 -15.71 -5.14
C ILE A 16 1.27 -16.45 -5.60
N ARG A 17 0.31 -16.65 -4.68
CA ARG A 17 -0.99 -17.20 -5.06
C ARG A 17 -1.70 -16.19 -5.96
N GLU A 18 -2.02 -16.58 -7.19
CA GLU A 18 -2.97 -15.87 -8.06
C GLU A 18 -4.36 -15.88 -7.39
N GLY A 19 -4.56 -14.98 -6.43
CA GLY A 19 -5.83 -14.77 -5.77
C GLY A 19 -6.65 -13.72 -6.53
N ASN A 20 -7.94 -13.95 -6.68
CA ASN A 20 -8.85 -12.91 -7.14
C ASN A 20 -8.99 -11.87 -6.02
N MET A 21 -8.35 -10.72 -6.18
CA MET A 21 -8.43 -9.58 -5.25
C MET A 21 -9.86 -9.24 -4.88
N SER A 22 -10.74 -9.22 -5.89
CA SER A 22 -12.18 -8.97 -5.77
C SER A 22 -12.95 -9.97 -4.89
N ARG A 23 -12.37 -11.10 -4.51
CA ARG A 23 -12.96 -12.05 -3.53
C ARG A 23 -12.47 -11.82 -2.10
N ILE A 24 -11.37 -11.10 -1.93
CA ILE A 24 -10.73 -10.87 -0.64
C ILE A 24 -11.11 -9.49 -0.09
N CYS A 25 -10.94 -8.46 -0.90
CA CYS A 25 -11.17 -7.09 -0.48
C CYS A 25 -11.84 -6.27 -1.60
N SER A 26 -12.51 -5.21 -1.20
CA SER A 26 -13.01 -4.16 -2.07
C SER A 26 -12.25 -2.86 -1.79
N ILE A 27 -11.92 -2.11 -2.84
CA ILE A 27 -11.50 -0.73 -2.68
C ILE A 27 -12.67 0.05 -2.07
N SER A 28 -12.38 0.96 -1.14
CA SER A 28 -13.41 1.78 -0.50
C SER A 28 -14.26 2.51 -1.55
N ARG A 29 -15.56 2.69 -1.26
CA ARG A 29 -16.51 3.30 -2.20
C ARG A 29 -16.15 4.72 -2.56
N ASP A 30 -15.46 5.42 -1.67
CA ASP A 30 -15.01 6.79 -1.90
C ASP A 30 -13.85 6.86 -2.91
N LEU A 31 -13.29 5.70 -3.32
CA LEU A 31 -12.15 5.55 -4.24
C LEU A 31 -10.96 6.47 -3.90
N PHE A 32 -10.88 6.91 -2.65
CA PHE A 32 -9.90 7.90 -2.25
C PHE A 32 -8.51 7.28 -2.30
N GLU A 33 -7.68 7.84 -3.19
CA GLU A 33 -6.26 7.52 -3.25
C GLU A 33 -5.62 8.09 -1.98
N VAL A 34 -5.20 7.19 -1.09
CA VAL A 34 -4.57 7.54 0.19
C VAL A 34 -3.21 8.20 -0.05
N GLY A 35 -2.55 7.83 -1.14
CA GLY A 35 -1.31 8.47 -1.55
C GLY A 35 -0.83 8.04 -2.93
N ARG A 36 -0.22 9.00 -3.63
CA ARG A 36 0.46 8.80 -4.90
C ARG A 36 1.97 8.90 -4.70
N GLY A 37 2.69 7.82 -4.95
CA GLY A 37 4.15 7.80 -4.90
C GLY A 37 4.78 7.51 -6.26
N THR A 38 6.09 7.71 -6.37
CA THR A 38 6.89 7.30 -7.54
C THR A 38 6.78 5.80 -7.84
N TYR A 39 6.46 5.00 -6.83
CA TYR A 39 6.38 3.54 -6.89
C TYR A 39 4.95 2.99 -7.06
N GLY A 40 3.96 3.86 -7.26
CA GLY A 40 2.58 3.44 -7.52
C GLY A 40 1.53 4.21 -6.72
N HIS A 41 0.29 3.74 -6.87
CA HIS A 41 -0.91 4.32 -6.24
C HIS A 41 -1.33 3.49 -5.03
N VAL A 42 -1.80 4.12 -3.97
CA VAL A 42 -2.28 3.44 -2.76
C VAL A 42 -3.74 3.77 -2.52
N TYR A 43 -4.56 2.73 -2.35
CA TYR A 43 -6.00 2.86 -2.12
C TYR A 43 -6.38 2.22 -0.80
N LYS A 44 -7.38 2.79 -0.14
CA LYS A 44 -7.98 2.19 1.04
C LYS A 44 -8.83 0.98 0.63
N ALA A 45 -8.66 -0.14 1.33
CA ALA A 45 -9.37 -1.38 1.06
C ALA A 45 -10.03 -1.96 2.31
N THR A 46 -11.18 -2.59 2.11
CA THR A 46 -11.97 -3.25 3.14
C THR A 46 -12.12 -4.73 2.84
N PRO A 47 -12.05 -5.63 3.84
CA PRO A 47 -12.39 -7.04 3.66
C PRO A 47 -13.82 -7.21 3.17
N LYS A 48 -14.04 -8.13 2.22
CA LYS A 48 -15.41 -8.47 1.78
C LYS A 48 -16.14 -9.38 2.75
N SER A 49 -15.41 -10.20 3.48
CA SER A 49 -15.98 -11.08 4.50
C SER A 49 -14.97 -11.34 5.61
N PRO A 50 -15.44 -11.61 6.84
CA PRO A 50 -14.55 -11.98 7.93
C PRO A 50 -13.73 -13.24 7.62
N ALA A 51 -14.28 -14.18 6.84
CA ALA A 51 -13.58 -15.39 6.42
C ALA A 51 -12.44 -15.12 5.42
N SER A 52 -12.52 -14.02 4.66
CA SER A 52 -11.50 -13.67 3.66
C SER A 52 -10.17 -13.22 4.29
N MET A 53 -10.23 -12.68 5.52
CA MET A 53 -9.09 -12.29 6.34
C MET A 53 -9.13 -12.95 7.72
N LYS A 54 -8.50 -14.13 7.78
CA LYS A 54 -8.49 -15.04 8.93
C LYS A 54 -7.97 -14.43 10.24
N MET A 55 -7.21 -13.33 10.18
CA MET A 55 -6.52 -12.78 11.35
C MET A 55 -7.13 -11.46 11.85
N TYR A 56 -7.65 -10.58 10.98
CA TYR A 56 -8.30 -9.33 11.38
C TYR A 56 -9.46 -8.98 10.44
N PRO A 57 -10.65 -9.54 10.66
CA PRO A 57 -11.77 -9.43 9.74
C PRO A 57 -12.39 -8.03 9.63
N ASN A 58 -12.16 -7.16 10.63
CA ASN A 58 -12.74 -5.82 10.71
C ASN A 58 -11.70 -4.71 10.57
N LYS A 59 -10.46 -5.04 10.19
CA LYS A 59 -9.39 -4.06 10.03
C LYS A 59 -9.43 -3.46 8.62
N GLU A 60 -9.01 -2.22 8.51
CA GLU A 60 -8.76 -1.55 7.24
C GLU A 60 -7.39 -1.95 6.68
N TYR A 61 -7.25 -1.92 5.36
CA TYR A 61 -6.01 -2.30 4.67
C TYR A 61 -5.64 -1.28 3.61
N ASP A 62 -4.35 -1.20 3.34
CA ASP A 62 -3.81 -0.44 2.22
C ASP A 62 -3.57 -1.36 1.03
N LEU A 63 -4.01 -0.91 -0.14
CA LEU A 63 -3.88 -1.63 -1.39
C LEU A 63 -3.00 -0.83 -2.34
N LYS A 64 -1.74 -1.25 -2.47
CA LYS A 64 -0.76 -0.61 -3.35
C LYS A 64 -0.78 -1.25 -4.74
N LEU A 65 -1.03 -0.45 -5.76
CA LEU A 65 -0.95 -0.80 -7.17
C LEU A 65 0.41 -0.43 -7.76
N ILE A 66 1.08 -1.41 -8.36
CA ILE A 66 2.27 -1.22 -9.18
C ILE A 66 1.94 -1.63 -10.61
N GLU A 67 2.02 -0.69 -11.55
CA GLU A 67 1.75 -0.96 -12.96
C GLU A 67 3.00 -1.51 -13.67
N GLY A 68 2.88 -2.70 -14.28
CA GLY A 68 4.02 -3.44 -14.83
C GLY A 68 4.54 -2.93 -16.18
N ASN A 69 3.86 -1.96 -16.79
CA ASN A 69 4.29 -1.26 -18.00
C ASN A 69 5.39 -0.22 -17.73
N GLN A 70 5.59 0.24 -16.50
CA GLN A 70 6.59 1.29 -16.23
C GLN A 70 7.47 1.09 -14.98
N GLN A 71 7.08 0.31 -13.94
CA GLN A 71 7.81 0.37 -12.65
C GLN A 71 8.02 -0.95 -11.89
N PHE A 72 7.90 -2.12 -12.51
CA PHE A 72 8.29 -3.36 -11.81
C PHE A 72 9.82 -3.55 -11.80
N THR A 73 10.48 -2.93 -10.82
CA THR A 73 11.95 -2.94 -10.66
C THR A 73 12.43 -4.11 -9.80
N MET A 74 13.71 -4.46 -9.92
CA MET A 74 14.36 -5.44 -9.02
C MET A 74 14.31 -5.02 -7.55
N SER A 75 14.27 -3.71 -7.28
CA SER A 75 14.06 -3.18 -5.93
C SER A 75 12.70 -3.58 -5.38
N ALA A 76 11.63 -3.46 -6.18
CA ALA A 76 10.29 -3.90 -5.78
C ALA A 76 10.22 -5.41 -5.50
N CYS A 77 10.90 -6.25 -6.29
CA CYS A 77 11.02 -7.68 -5.99
C CYS A 77 11.63 -7.95 -4.61
N ARG A 78 12.75 -7.26 -4.31
CA ARG A 78 13.47 -7.42 -3.05
C ARG A 78 12.61 -6.96 -1.88
N GLU A 79 11.94 -5.81 -2.00
CA GLU A 79 11.02 -5.32 -0.99
C GLU A 79 9.89 -6.32 -0.70
N ILE A 80 9.24 -6.85 -1.76
CA ILE A 80 8.19 -7.86 -1.59
C ILE A 80 8.73 -9.13 -0.92
N ALA A 81 9.93 -9.59 -1.28
CA ALA A 81 10.55 -10.75 -0.64
C ALA A 81 10.80 -10.50 0.85
N LEU A 82 11.40 -9.35 1.20
CA LEU A 82 11.68 -8.97 2.59
C LEU A 82 10.40 -8.84 3.42
N LEU A 83 9.37 -8.18 2.90
CA LEU A 83 8.08 -8.01 3.60
C LEU A 83 7.34 -9.34 3.83
N ARG A 84 7.65 -10.40 3.08
CA ARG A 84 7.08 -11.74 3.31
C ARG A 84 7.79 -12.50 4.42
N GLU A 85 9.10 -12.30 4.54
CA GLU A 85 9.95 -12.98 5.51
C GLU A 85 9.88 -12.30 6.88
N LEU A 86 9.78 -10.97 6.91
CA LEU A 86 9.73 -10.18 8.13
C LEU A 86 8.31 -10.13 8.71
N LYS A 87 8.15 -10.64 9.94
CA LYS A 87 6.90 -10.56 10.71
C LYS A 87 7.21 -10.00 12.08
N HIS A 88 6.97 -8.71 12.27
CA HIS A 88 7.24 -8.02 13.52
C HIS A 88 6.13 -6.98 13.78
N PRO A 89 5.70 -6.74 15.03
CA PRO A 89 4.65 -5.77 15.37
C PRO A 89 4.95 -4.35 14.89
N ASN A 90 6.23 -3.96 14.83
CA ASN A 90 6.66 -2.62 14.41
C ASN A 90 6.92 -2.48 12.89
N LEU A 91 6.62 -3.52 12.11
CA LEU A 91 6.78 -3.51 10.65
C LEU A 91 5.42 -3.65 9.99
N ILE A 92 5.20 -2.91 8.90
CA ILE A 92 4.00 -3.06 8.10
C ILE A 92 3.97 -4.46 7.48
N ARG A 93 2.89 -5.19 7.73
CA ARG A 93 2.78 -6.58 7.31
C ARG A 93 2.12 -6.70 5.95
N LEU A 94 2.84 -7.33 5.01
CA LEU A 94 2.26 -7.76 3.74
C LEU A 94 1.33 -8.94 3.97
N GLN A 95 0.03 -8.74 3.74
CA GLN A 95 -0.99 -9.77 3.88
C GLN A 95 -1.01 -10.70 2.67
N ARG A 96 -1.09 -10.12 1.47
CA ARG A 96 -1.22 -10.84 0.20
C ARG A 96 -0.63 -10.03 -0.96
N VAL A 97 -0.27 -10.76 -2.01
CA VAL A 97 0.13 -10.20 -3.31
C VAL A 97 -0.85 -10.74 -4.35
N PHE A 98 -1.37 -9.87 -5.21
CA PHE A 98 -2.21 -10.25 -6.34
C PHE A 98 -1.53 -9.83 -7.64
N LEU A 99 -1.55 -10.72 -8.62
CA LEU A 99 -1.04 -10.46 -9.97
C LEU A 99 -2.23 -10.52 -10.93
N THR A 100 -2.36 -9.51 -11.78
CA THR A 100 -3.38 -9.50 -12.84
C THR A 100 -2.76 -9.84 -14.20
N LYS A 101 -3.61 -10.26 -15.15
CA LYS A 101 -3.19 -10.61 -16.52
C LYS A 101 -2.63 -9.39 -17.27
N GLU A 102 -3.07 -8.19 -16.90
CA GLU A 102 -2.64 -6.89 -17.42
C GLU A 102 -1.30 -6.43 -16.83
N ARG A 103 -0.53 -7.35 -16.22
CA ARG A 103 0.76 -7.10 -15.58
C ARG A 103 0.70 -6.07 -14.46
N LYS A 104 -0.42 -6.00 -13.73
CA LYS A 104 -0.53 -5.18 -12.52
C LYS A 104 -0.24 -6.02 -11.29
N VAL A 105 0.52 -5.46 -10.36
CA VAL A 105 0.82 -6.08 -9.06
C VAL A 105 0.11 -5.29 -7.99
N TRP A 106 -0.68 -5.97 -7.18
CA TRP A 106 -1.37 -5.40 -6.04
C TRP A 106 -0.80 -5.97 -4.75
N LEU A 107 -0.41 -5.11 -3.83
CA LEU A 107 0.08 -5.48 -2.50
C LEU A 107 -0.97 -5.08 -1.47
N LEU A 108 -1.47 -6.05 -0.73
CA LEU A 108 -2.38 -5.83 0.40
C LEU A 108 -1.55 -5.75 1.68
N LEU A 109 -1.52 -4.57 2.29
CA LEU A 109 -0.72 -4.21 3.45
C LEU A 109 -1.63 -3.82 4.61
N ASP A 110 -1.13 -3.96 5.84
CA ASP A 110 -1.82 -3.42 7.00
C ASP A 110 -1.94 -1.89 6.89
N TYR A 111 -3.13 -1.34 7.15
CA TYR A 111 -3.35 0.09 7.14
C TYR A 111 -2.53 0.82 8.21
N ALA A 112 -1.94 1.95 7.82
CA ALA A 112 -1.32 2.91 8.73
C ALA A 112 -1.94 4.29 8.50
N GLU A 113 -2.48 4.89 9.57
CA GLU A 113 -3.19 6.18 9.51
C GLU A 113 -2.26 7.34 9.14
N HIS A 114 -1.01 7.29 9.61
CA HIS A 114 -0.03 8.35 9.41
C HIS A 114 1.32 7.78 9.02
N ASP A 115 1.99 8.47 8.11
CA ASP A 115 3.42 8.30 7.88
C ASP A 115 4.22 9.31 8.71
N LEU A 116 5.50 8.99 8.95
CA LEU A 116 6.37 9.84 9.76
C LEU A 116 6.60 11.21 9.11
N TRP A 117 6.56 11.31 7.78
CA TRP A 117 6.77 12.57 7.08
C TRP A 117 5.64 13.57 7.37
N HIS A 118 4.39 13.12 7.36
CA HIS A 118 3.22 13.91 7.71
C HIS A 118 3.29 14.39 9.16
N ILE A 119 3.67 13.50 10.09
CA ILE A 119 3.84 13.86 11.51
C ILE A 119 4.93 14.93 11.65
N ILE A 120 6.11 14.72 11.05
CA ILE A 120 7.21 15.68 11.11
C ILE A 120 6.79 17.03 10.51
N LYS A 121 6.11 17.03 9.37
CA LYS A 121 5.64 18.25 8.70
C LYS A 121 4.65 19.02 9.57
N HIS A 122 3.69 18.32 10.18
CA HIS A 122 2.72 18.91 11.08
C HIS A 122 3.41 19.65 12.25
N HIS A 123 4.38 19.00 12.89
CA HIS A 123 5.12 19.62 14.00
C HIS A 123 6.13 20.69 13.59
N ARG A 124 6.69 20.60 12.37
CA ARG A 124 7.53 21.70 11.81
C ARG A 124 6.71 22.95 11.51
N GLY A 125 5.47 22.79 11.03
CA GLY A 125 4.54 23.91 10.81
C GLY A 125 4.12 24.61 12.11
N LEU A 126 4.00 23.86 13.21
CA LEU A 126 3.71 24.41 14.54
C LEU A 126 4.90 25.10 15.22
N GLY A 127 6.13 24.85 14.75
CA GLY A 127 7.35 25.47 15.27
C GLY A 127 7.67 26.85 14.67
N GLN A 128 6.94 27.27 13.64
CA GLN A 128 7.18 28.52 12.91
C GLN A 128 6.09 29.54 13.27
N GLY A 129 6.06 29.89 14.57
CA GLY A 129 5.02 30.75 15.14
C GLY A 129 5.38 31.31 16.52
N ARG A 130 6.62 31.78 16.69
CA ARG A 130 6.94 32.81 17.69
C ARG A 130 7.35 34.06 16.93
N GLY A 131 6.34 34.81 16.47
CA GLY A 131 6.47 36.04 15.71
C GLY A 131 5.36 36.15 14.68
N ASP A 132 4.43 37.07 14.95
CA ASP A 132 3.44 37.62 14.02
C ASP A 132 2.13 36.86 13.84
N GLY A 133 1.13 37.34 14.57
CA GLY A 133 -0.26 36.97 14.39
C GLY A 133 -0.82 37.56 13.10
N VAL A 134 -1.17 36.68 12.16
CA VAL A 134 -2.30 36.87 11.25
C VAL A 134 -2.95 35.50 11.09
N GLY A 135 -4.21 35.39 11.48
CA GLY A 135 -4.98 34.17 11.35
C GLY A 135 -5.12 33.75 9.89
N ARG A 136 -4.90 32.46 9.64
CA ARG A 136 -5.50 31.78 8.49
C ARG A 136 -6.01 30.42 8.94
N MET A 137 -7.29 30.41 9.34
CA MET A 137 -8.13 29.23 9.24
C MET A 137 -8.24 28.86 7.77
N GLU A 138 -7.83 27.64 7.43
CA GLU A 138 -8.24 26.85 6.25
C GLU A 138 -7.40 25.57 6.32
N SER A 139 -7.90 24.35 6.27
CA SER A 139 -9.25 23.78 6.25
C SER A 139 -8.99 22.28 6.38
N THR A 140 -9.69 21.63 7.33
CA THR A 140 -9.99 20.19 7.41
C THR A 140 -9.34 19.26 6.37
N CYS A 141 -8.44 18.38 6.82
CA CYS A 141 -8.34 17.05 6.25
C CYS A 141 -9.70 16.35 6.46
N ARG A 142 -10.34 15.97 5.35
CA ARG A 142 -11.25 14.82 5.30
C ARG A 142 -10.59 13.75 4.46
#